data_AF-A0A7V9PI07-F1
#
_entry.id   AF-A0A7V9PI07-F1
#
_cell.length_a   1.000
_cell.length_b   1.000
_cell.length_c   1.000
_cell.angle_alpha   90.00
_cell.angle_beta   90.00
_cell.angle_gamma   90.00
#
_symmetry.space_group_name_H-M   'P 1'
#
loop_
_entity.id
_entity.type
_entity.pdbx_description
1 polymer ?
#
loop_
_entity_poly.entity_id
_entity_poly.type
_entity_poly.pdbx_seq_one_letter_code
_entity_poly.pdbx_strand_id
1 'polypeptide(L)'
;MRPWLPLACAAALACSNITADDSGVIALDVQVPARLELEVGDTIQLAARALDRNGDPTDATITWQTPDTTVTVDAVTGRATGRAGDGTTVG
;
A
#
# COMPACT_ATOMS: atom_id res chain seq x y z
N MET A 1 57.39 -35.49 7.67
CA MET A 1 56.12 -35.61 8.44
C MET A 1 55.66 -34.19 8.77
N ARG A 2 54.71 -33.65 7.99
CA ARG A 2 54.22 -32.26 8.07
C ARG A 2 52.89 -32.29 8.83
N PRO A 3 52.72 -31.64 9.99
CA PRO A 3 51.46 -31.67 10.70
C PRO A 3 50.45 -30.79 9.94
N TRP A 4 49.37 -31.44 9.54
CA TRP A 4 48.23 -30.87 8.84
C TRP A 4 47.43 -30.04 9.86
N LEU A 5 47.44 -28.71 9.73
CA LEU A 5 46.54 -27.86 10.52
C LEU A 5 45.09 -28.14 10.06
N PRO A 6 44.18 -28.59 10.95
CA PRO A 6 42.78 -28.61 10.60
C PRO A 6 42.31 -27.16 10.49
N LEU A 7 41.77 -26.82 9.31
CA LEU A 7 41.00 -25.61 9.09
C LEU A 7 39.86 -25.59 10.14
N ALA A 8 40.07 -24.88 11.24
CA ALA A 8 39.00 -24.55 12.15
C ALA A 8 38.05 -23.64 11.38
N CYS A 9 36.97 -24.22 10.84
CA CYS A 9 35.82 -23.48 10.38
C CYS A 9 35.29 -22.69 11.57
N ALA A 10 35.72 -21.43 11.69
CA ALA A 10 35.09 -20.46 12.55
C ALA A 10 33.65 -20.31 12.04
N ALA A 11 32.72 -21.02 12.69
CA ALA A 11 31.30 -20.77 12.52
C ALA A 11 31.06 -19.34 12.98
N ALA A 12 31.01 -18.41 12.02
CA ALA A 12 30.49 -17.09 12.26
C ALA A 12 29.03 -17.26 12.64
N LEU A 13 28.76 -17.29 13.95
CA LEU A 13 27.45 -16.96 14.49
C LEU A 13 27.22 -15.48 14.18
N ALA A 14 26.93 -15.17 12.92
CA ALA A 14 26.22 -13.96 12.57
C ALA A 14 24.81 -14.16 13.11
N CYS A 15 24.63 -13.92 14.41
CA CYS A 15 23.34 -13.56 14.94
C CYS A 15 22.99 -12.23 14.26
N SER A 16 22.46 -12.30 13.04
CA SER A 16 21.71 -11.21 12.49
C SER A 16 20.51 -11.05 13.40
N ASN A 17 20.66 -10.21 14.43
CA ASN A 17 19.56 -9.56 15.10
C ASN A 17 18.97 -8.51 14.12
N ILE A 18 18.64 -8.97 12.91
CA ILE A 18 17.59 -8.35 12.15
C ILE A 18 16.34 -8.81 12.90
N THR A 19 15.98 -8.04 13.92
CA THR A 19 14.58 -8.03 14.30
C THR A 19 13.92 -7.48 13.05
N ALA A 20 13.45 -8.38 12.18
CA ALA A 20 12.41 -8.00 11.24
C ALA A 20 11.30 -7.52 12.18
N ASP A 21 11.17 -6.22 12.32
CA ASP A 21 9.88 -5.65 12.64
C ASP A 21 8.99 -6.07 11.48
N ASP A 22 8.43 -7.27 11.60
CA ASP A 22 7.53 -7.91 10.63
C ASP A 22 6.27 -7.07 10.38
N SER A 23 6.14 -5.91 11.04
CA SER A 23 5.04 -4.96 11.02
C SER A 23 5.15 -3.89 9.93
N GLY A 24 6.12 -3.98 9.01
CA GLY A 24 6.21 -3.07 7.88
C GLY A 24 5.05 -3.25 6.88
N VAL A 25 4.56 -2.16 6.29
CA VAL A 25 3.55 -2.22 5.21
C VAL A 25 4.22 -2.75 3.94
N ILE A 26 3.74 -3.88 3.42
CA ILE A 26 4.26 -4.44 2.16
C ILE A 26 3.21 -4.49 1.04
N ALA A 27 1.93 -4.39 1.39
CA ALA A 27 0.83 -4.39 0.44
C ALA A 27 -0.30 -3.48 0.91
N LEU A 28 -1.08 -2.99 -0.06
CA LEU A 28 -2.28 -2.21 0.15
C LEU A 28 -3.44 -2.93 -0.54
N ASP A 29 -4.39 -3.42 0.25
CA ASP A 29 -5.62 -4.03 -0.25
C ASP A 29 -6.68 -2.93 -0.38
N VAL A 30 -7.12 -2.65 -1.61
CA VAL A 30 -8.09 -1.60 -1.91
C VAL A 30 -9.44 -2.24 -2.22
N GLN A 31 -10.41 -1.99 -1.35
CA GLN A 31 -11.78 -2.45 -1.53
C GLN A 31 -12.55 -1.45 -2.38
N VAL A 32 -12.73 -1.79 -3.65
CA VAL A 32 -13.58 -1.04 -4.59
C VAL A 32 -14.95 -1.71 -4.75
N PRO A 33 -16.04 -0.93 -4.83
CA PRO A 33 -17.36 -1.44 -5.18
C PRO A 33 -17.34 -2.17 -6.53
N ALA A 34 -18.25 -3.14 -6.71
CA ALA A 34 -18.33 -3.96 -7.94
C ALA A 34 -18.61 -3.14 -9.22
N ARG A 35 -19.09 -1.91 -9.09
CA ARG A 35 -19.26 -0.95 -10.18
C ARG A 35 -18.76 0.40 -9.72
N LEU A 36 -17.75 0.92 -10.42
CA LEU A 36 -17.13 2.22 -10.17
C LEU A 36 -17.59 3.23 -11.25
N GLU A 37 -18.88 3.25 -11.53
CA GLU A 37 -19.50 4.27 -12.38
C GLU A 37 -20.08 5.32 -11.43
N LEU A 38 -19.50 6.52 -11.46
CA LEU A 38 -19.94 7.67 -10.69
C LEU A 38 -20.59 8.67 -11.64
N GLU A 39 -21.89 8.92 -11.49
CA GLU A 39 -22.51 10.06 -12.16
C GLU A 39 -22.20 11.35 -11.41
N VAL A 40 -22.51 12.49 -12.04
CA VAL A 40 -22.30 13.81 -11.41
C VAL A 40 -23.20 13.92 -10.18
N GLY A 41 -22.58 14.14 -9.02
CA GLY A 41 -23.25 14.24 -7.72
C GLY A 41 -23.28 12.93 -6.92
N ASP A 42 -22.99 11.79 -7.56
CA ASP A 42 -22.89 10.52 -6.86
C ASP A 42 -21.72 10.50 -5.90
N THR A 43 -21.84 9.72 -4.83
CA THR A 43 -20.77 9.54 -3.85
C THR A 43 -20.58 8.07 -3.53
N ILE A 44 -19.32 7.62 -3.52
CA ILE A 44 -18.92 6.30 -3.06
C ILE A 44 -17.90 6.42 -1.92
N GLN A 45 -17.85 5.38 -1.11
CA GLN A 45 -16.87 5.24 -0.04
C GLN A 45 -15.78 4.26 -0.49
N LEU A 46 -14.54 4.74 -0.54
CA LEU A 46 -13.38 3.89 -0.75
C LEU A 46 -12.90 3.36 0.61
N ALA A 47 -12.40 2.13 0.63
CA ALA A 47 -11.75 1.54 1.79
C ALA A 47 -10.47 0.86 1.37
N ALA A 48 -9.44 0.93 2.21
CA ALA A 48 -8.20 0.22 2.00
C ALA A 48 -7.58 -0.21 3.33
N ARG A 49 -6.75 -1.25 3.26
CA ARG A 49 -6.07 -1.83 4.41
C ARG A 49 -4.62 -2.12 4.06
N ALA A 50 -3.71 -1.64 4.90
CA ALA A 50 -2.31 -2.01 4.80
C ALA A 50 -2.10 -3.42 5.36
N LEU A 51 -1.32 -4.22 4.65
CA LEU A 51 -0.99 -5.59 5.03
C LEU A 51 0.52 -5.73 5.24
N ASP A 52 0.88 -6.53 6.23
CA ASP A 52 2.25 -6.94 6.48
C ASP A 52 2.66 -8.15 5.62
N ARG A 53 3.87 -8.65 5.83
CA ARG A 53 4.45 -9.74 5.03
C ARG A 53 3.72 -11.07 5.20
N ASN A 54 2.96 -11.22 6.27
CA ASN A 54 2.16 -12.40 6.59
C ASN A 54 0.76 -12.29 5.94
N GLY A 55 0.42 -11.11 5.41
CA GLY A 55 -0.92 -10.79 4.91
C GLY A 55 -1.86 -10.32 6.02
N ASP A 56 -1.34 -10.03 7.21
CA ASP A 56 -2.12 -9.55 8.33
C ASP A 56 -2.27 -8.02 8.28
N PRO A 57 -3.41 -7.46 8.73
CA PRO A 57 -3.59 -6.01 8.82
C PRO A 57 -2.53 -5.36 9.70
N THR A 58 -1.94 -4.26 9.22
CA THR A 58 -0.98 -3.45 9.99
C THR A 58 -1.40 -1.98 9.97
N ASP A 59 -0.94 -1.23 10.97
CA ASP A 59 -1.24 0.20 11.10
C ASP A 59 -0.48 1.00 10.05
N ALA A 60 -1.21 1.80 9.27
CA ALA A 60 -0.65 2.71 8.28
C ALA A 60 -1.55 3.91 8.05
N THR A 61 -0.95 5.06 7.78
CA THR A 61 -1.69 6.22 7.28
C THR A 61 -1.94 6.05 5.79
N ILE A 62 -3.22 6.00 5.39
CA ILE A 62 -3.64 5.91 4.00
C ILE A 62 -4.14 7.28 3.56
N THR A 63 -3.58 7.79 2.46
CA THR A 63 -3.99 9.06 1.85
C THR A 63 -4.55 8.81 0.45
N TRP A 64 -5.73 9.35 0.18
CA TRP A 64 -6.41 9.23 -1.10
C TRP A 64 -6.12 10.42 -2.01
N GLN A 65 -5.96 10.15 -3.30
CA GLN A 65 -5.84 11.16 -4.35
C GLN A 65 -6.39 10.59 -5.66
N THR A 66 -6.88 11.47 -6.53
CA THR A 66 -7.30 11.09 -7.88
C THR A 66 -6.71 12.06 -8.90
N PRO A 67 -6.14 11.56 -10.02
CA PRO A 67 -5.75 12.41 -11.14
C PRO A 67 -6.96 12.79 -12.02
N ASP A 68 -8.11 12.13 -11.84
CA ASP A 68 -9.30 12.35 -12.66
C ASP A 68 -9.95 13.69 -12.32
N THR A 69 -10.04 14.59 -13.30
CA THR A 69 -10.66 15.90 -13.12
C THR A 69 -12.18 15.81 -12.93
N THR A 70 -12.82 14.69 -13.23
CA THR A 70 -14.26 14.47 -13.03
C THR A 70 -14.60 13.88 -11.67
N VAL A 71 -13.61 13.60 -10.81
CA VAL A 71 -13.82 13.04 -9.47
C VAL A 71 -13.14 13.93 -8.41
N THR A 72 -13.80 14.14 -7.29
CA THR A 72 -13.17 14.67 -6.07
C THR A 72 -13.08 13.56 -5.04
N VAL A 73 -11.96 13.44 -4.33
CA VAL A 73 -11.80 12.46 -3.26
C VAL A 73 -11.28 13.15 -2.01
N ASP A 74 -11.92 12.86 -0.87
CA ASP A 74 -11.43 13.31 0.43
C ASP A 74 -10.18 12.50 0.81
N ALA A 75 -9.08 13.21 1.05
CA ALA A 75 -7.76 12.60 1.22
C ALA A 75 -7.65 11.67 2.44
N VAL A 76 -8.49 11.86 3.46
CA VAL A 76 -8.41 11.11 4.72
C VAL A 76 -9.45 10.00 4.75
N THR A 77 -10.69 10.33 4.39
CA THR A 77 -11.81 9.40 4.48
C THR A 77 -11.94 8.54 3.25
N GLY A 78 -11.41 8.94 2.08
CA GLY A 78 -11.61 8.22 0.83
C GLY A 78 -13.02 8.38 0.26
N ARG A 79 -13.79 9.37 0.71
CA ARG A 79 -15.09 9.69 0.15
C ARG A 79 -14.91 10.31 -1.23
N ALA A 80 -15.30 9.58 -2.28
CA ALA A 80 -15.18 10.01 -3.66
C ALA A 80 -16.53 10.48 -4.20
N THR A 81 -16.56 11.64 -4.85
CA THR A 81 -17.77 12.25 -5.43
C THR A 81 -17.54 12.57 -6.91
N GLY A 82 -18.49 12.18 -7.76
CA GLY A 82 -18.48 12.54 -9.17
C GLY A 82 -18.85 14.01 -9.36
N ARG A 83 -18.14 14.71 -10.24
CA ARG A 83 -18.42 16.10 -10.61
C ARG A 83 -18.46 16.26 -12.12
N ALA A 84 -19.13 17.32 -12.58
CA ALA A 84 -19.06 17.68 -13.99
C ALA A 84 -17.59 17.97 -14.36
N GLY A 85 -17.14 17.34 -15.45
CA GLY A 85 -15.84 17.66 -16.04
C GLY A 85 -15.77 19.13 -16.42
N ASP A 86 -14.56 19.65 -16.50
CA ASP A 86 -14.21 21.01 -16.90
C ASP A 86 -14.38 21.21 -18.42
N GLY A 87 -15.55 20.84 -18.93
CA GLY A 87 -15.94 20.79 -20.33
C GLY A 87 -15.34 21.92 -21.15
N THR A 88 -14.18 21.65 -21.75
CA THR A 88 -13.65 22.46 -22.83
C THR A 88 -14.46 22.08 -24.06
N THR A 89 -15.63 22.70 -24.21
CA THR A 89 -16.25 22.87 -25.52
C THR A 89 -15.26 23.66 -26.37
N VAL A 90 -14.42 22.96 -27.14
CA VAL A 90 -13.74 23.56 -28.29
C VAL A 90 -14.84 23.74 -29.35
N GLY A 91 -15.04 25.00 -29.75
CA GLY A 91 -16.17 25.47 -30.55
C GLY A 91 -16.30 24.86 -31.93
#